data_AF-A0A352J034-F1
#
_entry.id   AF-A0A352J034-F1
#
_cell.length_a   1.000
_cell.length_b   1.000
_cell.length_c   1.000
_cell.angle_alpha   90.00
_cell.angle_beta   90.00
_cell.angle_gamma   90.00
#
_symmetry.space_group_name_H-M   'P 1'
#
loop_
_entity.id
_entity.type
_entity.pdbx_description
1 polymer ?
#
loop_
_entity_poly.entity_id
_entity_poly.type
_entity_poly.pdbx_seq_one_letter_code
_entity_poly.pdbx_strand_id
1 'polypeptide(L)'
;GLIQFTDKNEDGRIQLYNDSEAFAPTAEARGWNGNELVVNRDILVLANPEIANLPGWVIGLIAAGGLAAALSTAAGLLLAISSAVSHDLIKGSINPAISEKGELLAARISMAVAIVVATYLGANPPGFAAQVVALAFGIAAASLFPALMMGIFSKRVNNTGAIAGMLSGLTFTLVYIFVYKGWLFIPGTANLPDTPENWVLGISPLSIGAVGAIVNFAVAFIVSNATEEPPVEIQELVESVR
;
A
#
# COMPACT_ATOMS: atom_id res chain seq x y z
N GLY A 1 22.74 -14.28 -1.62
CA GLY A 1 23.70 -13.66 -0.68
C GLY A 1 23.45 -12.16 -0.63
N LEU A 2 23.91 -11.47 0.42
CA LEU A 2 23.71 -10.00 0.56
C LEU A 2 24.45 -9.19 -0.52
N ILE A 3 25.51 -9.79 -1.07
CA ILE A 3 26.26 -9.32 -2.22
C ILE A 3 26.36 -10.50 -3.19
N GLN A 4 26.07 -10.25 -4.47
CA GLN A 4 26.32 -11.18 -5.55
C GLN A 4 27.12 -10.44 -6.62
N PHE A 5 28.11 -11.12 -7.20
CA PHE A 5 28.82 -10.59 -8.35
C PHE A 5 28.81 -11.63 -9.46
N THR A 6 28.67 -11.15 -10.69
CA THR A 6 28.86 -11.95 -11.90
C THR A 6 29.81 -11.17 -12.79
N ASP A 7 31.02 -11.68 -12.97
CA ASP A 7 31.99 -11.14 -13.91
C ASP A 7 31.46 -11.35 -15.34
N LYS A 8 31.10 -10.26 -16.03
CA LYS A 8 30.48 -10.31 -17.37
C LYS A 8 31.50 -10.14 -18.47
N ASN A 9 32.68 -9.57 -18.17
CA ASN A 9 33.73 -9.30 -19.14
C ASN A 9 34.97 -10.20 -18.95
N GLU A 10 34.94 -11.10 -17.97
CA GLU A 10 35.99 -12.06 -17.61
C GLU A 10 37.33 -11.40 -17.29
N ASP A 11 37.31 -10.14 -16.81
CA ASP A 11 38.52 -9.37 -16.51
C ASP A 11 39.08 -9.62 -15.09
N GLY A 12 38.36 -10.41 -14.28
CA GLY A 12 38.72 -10.76 -12.90
C GLY A 12 38.58 -9.59 -11.92
N ARG A 13 37.92 -8.50 -12.30
CA ARG A 13 37.58 -7.34 -11.49
C ARG A 13 36.06 -7.26 -11.35
N ILE A 14 35.60 -6.36 -10.47
CA ILE A 14 34.17 -6.11 -10.26
C ILE A 14 33.89 -4.70 -10.76
N GLN A 15 33.02 -4.56 -11.76
CA GLN A 15 32.59 -3.25 -12.24
C GLN A 15 31.23 -2.82 -11.64
N LEU A 16 31.19 -1.59 -11.16
CA LEU A 16 29.99 -0.89 -10.70
C LEU A 16 30.08 0.57 -11.13
N TYR A 17 29.13 1.04 -11.93
CA TYR A 17 29.06 2.39 -12.44
C TYR A 17 27.61 2.88 -12.59
N ASN A 18 27.45 4.19 -12.72
CA ASN A 18 26.15 4.80 -12.99
C ASN A 18 25.80 4.60 -14.47
N ASP A 19 24.86 3.71 -14.74
CA ASP A 19 24.41 3.35 -16.10
C ASP A 19 23.51 4.44 -16.68
N SER A 20 24.15 5.57 -16.98
CA SER A 20 23.57 6.79 -17.51
C SER A 20 24.20 7.10 -18.86
N GLU A 21 23.47 7.75 -19.75
CA GLU A 21 23.97 8.16 -21.08
C GLU A 21 25.26 8.99 -20.98
N ALA A 22 25.41 9.77 -19.90
CA ALA A 22 26.61 10.57 -19.64
C ALA A 22 27.87 9.72 -19.36
N PHE A 23 27.72 8.50 -18.83
CA PHE A 23 28.84 7.61 -18.50
C PHE A 23 29.09 6.51 -19.54
N ALA A 24 28.14 6.31 -20.47
CA ALA A 24 28.24 5.34 -21.55
C ALA A 24 29.59 5.36 -22.32
N PRO A 25 30.14 6.52 -22.76
CA PRO A 25 31.41 6.53 -23.49
C PRO A 25 32.61 6.11 -22.63
N THR A 26 32.54 6.31 -21.31
CA THR A 26 33.60 5.86 -20.38
C THR A 26 33.50 4.36 -20.11
N ALA A 27 32.28 3.81 -20.04
CA ALA A 27 32.05 2.39 -19.89
C ALA A 27 32.53 1.62 -21.14
N GLU A 28 32.19 2.11 -22.33
CA GLU A 28 32.61 1.50 -23.61
C GLU A 28 34.13 1.52 -23.77
N ALA A 29 34.78 2.64 -23.46
CA ALA A 29 36.25 2.75 -23.51
C ALA A 29 36.97 1.79 -22.54
N ARG A 30 36.29 1.34 -21.48
CA ARG A 30 36.82 0.40 -20.48
C ARG A 30 36.41 -1.04 -20.73
N GLY A 31 35.61 -1.31 -21.77
CA GLY A 31 35.06 -2.65 -22.04
C GLY A 31 34.04 -3.12 -21.00
N TRP A 32 33.43 -2.19 -20.25
CA TRP A 32 32.46 -2.49 -19.21
C TRP A 32 31.08 -2.75 -19.81
N ASN A 33 30.44 -3.84 -19.41
CA ASN A 33 29.16 -4.30 -19.95
C ASN A 33 28.09 -4.42 -18.85
N GLY A 34 27.69 -3.26 -18.32
CA GLY A 34 26.71 -3.16 -17.25
C GLY A 34 27.28 -3.46 -15.86
N ASN A 35 26.46 -3.24 -14.84
CA ASN A 35 26.86 -3.49 -13.46
C ASN A 35 26.99 -5.00 -13.19
N GLU A 36 28.07 -5.37 -12.51
CA GLU A 36 28.39 -6.76 -12.14
C GLU A 36 28.16 -7.03 -10.66
N LEU A 37 28.19 -5.98 -9.84
CA LEU A 37 27.87 -6.05 -8.41
C LEU A 37 26.38 -5.79 -8.16
N VAL A 38 25.71 -6.79 -7.61
CA VAL A 38 24.33 -6.66 -7.10
C VAL A 38 24.38 -6.63 -5.58
N VAL A 39 24.09 -5.46 -5.01
CA VAL A 39 23.91 -5.28 -3.57
C VAL A 39 22.42 -5.36 -3.26
N ASN A 40 22.05 -6.12 -2.23
CA ASN A 40 20.67 -6.14 -1.76
C ASN A 40 20.25 -4.72 -1.34
N ARG A 41 19.19 -4.18 -1.97
CA ARG A 41 18.71 -2.82 -1.68
C ARG A 41 18.26 -2.64 -0.23
N ASP A 42 17.84 -3.72 0.42
CA ASP A 42 17.32 -3.71 1.78
C ASP A 42 18.42 -3.51 2.84
N ILE A 43 19.69 -3.83 2.52
CA ILE A 43 20.82 -3.62 3.44
C ILE A 43 21.53 -2.28 3.21
N LEU A 44 21.25 -1.59 2.11
CA LEU A 44 21.99 -0.40 1.69
C LEU A 44 21.94 0.72 2.75
N VAL A 45 20.82 0.85 3.44
CA VAL A 45 20.64 1.82 4.53
C VAL A 45 21.53 1.49 5.75
N LEU A 46 21.74 0.21 6.04
CA LEU A 46 22.58 -0.23 7.17
C LEU A 46 24.07 -0.32 6.78
N ALA A 47 24.36 -0.64 5.52
CA ALA A 47 25.72 -0.80 5.01
C ALA A 47 26.40 0.54 4.67
N ASN A 48 25.66 1.55 4.19
CA ASN A 48 26.24 2.84 3.81
C ASN A 48 27.00 3.55 4.95
N PRO A 49 26.49 3.61 6.19
CA PRO A 49 27.23 4.16 7.33
C PRO A 49 28.56 3.45 7.61
N GLU A 50 28.59 2.12 7.43
CA GLU A 50 29.78 1.30 7.61
C GLU A 50 30.79 1.52 6.46
N ILE A 51 30.31 1.55 5.21
CA ILE A 51 31.12 1.87 4.03
C ILE A 51 31.74 3.28 4.13
N ALA A 52 30.99 4.23 4.68
CA ALA A 52 31.45 5.59 4.91
C ALA A 52 32.41 5.74 6.12
N ASN A 53 32.77 4.64 6.79
CA ASN A 53 33.62 4.62 7.98
C ASN A 53 33.12 5.57 9.09
N LEU A 54 31.80 5.66 9.28
CA LEU A 54 31.23 6.49 10.34
C LEU A 54 31.52 5.87 11.73
N PRO A 55 31.57 6.69 12.79
CA PRO A 55 31.73 6.19 14.15
C PRO A 55 30.65 5.15 14.51
N GLY A 56 31.03 4.10 15.25
CA GLY A 56 30.12 2.99 15.57
C GLY A 56 28.83 3.41 16.29
N TRP A 57 28.85 4.51 17.04
CA TRP A 57 27.63 5.06 17.66
C TRP A 57 26.64 5.59 16.63
N VAL A 58 27.10 6.13 15.49
CA VAL A 58 26.23 6.58 14.39
C VAL A 58 25.57 5.39 13.72
N ILE A 59 26.35 4.35 13.43
CA ILE A 59 25.85 3.10 12.85
C ILE A 59 24.78 2.48 13.77
N GLY A 60 25.08 2.43 15.07
CA GLY A 60 24.14 1.95 16.09
C GLY A 60 22.85 2.76 16.15
N LEU A 61 22.92 4.09 16.08
CA LEU A 61 21.73 4.96 16.04
C LEU A 61 20.88 4.75 14.78
N ILE A 62 21.51 4.57 13.61
CA ILE A 62 20.80 4.32 12.35
C ILE A 62 20.06 2.97 12.40
N ALA A 63 20.75 1.92 12.86
CA ALA A 63 20.14 0.60 13.04
C ALA A 63 18.98 0.64 14.04
N ALA A 64 19.19 1.25 15.21
CA ALA A 64 18.17 1.41 16.24
C ALA A 64 16.97 2.23 15.75
N GLY A 65 17.22 3.32 15.01
CA GLY A 65 16.17 4.15 14.41
C GLY A 65 15.32 3.39 13.39
N GLY A 66 15.95 2.60 12.52
CA GLY A 66 15.25 1.76 11.55
C GLY A 66 14.35 0.70 12.22
N LEU A 67 14.88 0.01 13.23
CA LEU A 67 14.12 -0.94 14.05
C LEU A 67 12.95 -0.26 14.78
N ALA A 68 13.20 0.89 15.40
CA ALA A 68 12.17 1.64 16.12
C ALA A 68 11.03 2.10 15.19
N ALA A 69 11.36 2.58 13.99
CA ALA A 69 10.37 2.98 12.99
C ALA A 69 9.50 1.79 12.56
N ALA A 70 10.11 0.65 12.23
CA ALA A 70 9.38 -0.55 11.81
C ALA A 70 8.43 -1.06 12.93
N LEU A 71 8.93 -1.11 14.17
CA LEU A 71 8.13 -1.57 15.32
C LEU A 71 6.98 -0.60 15.66
N SER A 72 7.20 0.71 15.55
CA SER A 72 6.17 1.73 15.77
C SER A 72 5.00 1.57 14.80
N THR A 73 5.28 1.43 13.50
CA THR A 73 4.26 1.21 12.47
C THR A 73 3.54 -0.13 12.67
N ALA A 74 4.28 -1.20 12.95
CA ALA A 74 3.70 -2.52 13.17
C ALA A 74 2.73 -2.53 14.37
N ALA A 75 3.14 -1.92 15.50
CA ALA A 75 2.28 -1.83 16.69
C ALA A 75 0.99 -1.03 16.40
N GLY A 76 1.10 0.10 15.69
CA GLY A 76 -0.06 0.90 15.31
C GLY A 76 -1.04 0.15 14.42
N LEU A 77 -0.55 -0.54 13.39
CA LEU A 77 -1.39 -1.33 12.48
C LEU A 77 -2.03 -2.54 13.18
N LEU A 78 -1.31 -3.20 14.10
CA LEU A 78 -1.86 -4.31 14.90
C LEU A 78 -3.00 -3.83 15.81
N LEU A 79 -2.87 -2.66 16.42
CA LEU A 79 -3.94 -2.05 17.22
C LEU A 79 -5.14 -1.67 16.34
N ALA A 80 -4.91 -1.12 15.15
CA ALA A 80 -5.97 -0.80 14.20
C ALA A 80 -6.73 -2.06 13.76
N ILE A 81 -6.04 -3.14 13.40
CA ILE A 81 -6.65 -4.44 13.06
C ILE A 81 -7.45 -4.98 14.25
N SER A 82 -6.85 -4.94 15.45
CA SER A 82 -7.49 -5.40 16.68
C SER A 82 -8.80 -4.65 16.96
N SER A 83 -8.80 -3.32 16.81
CA SER A 83 -10.00 -2.49 16.99
C SER A 83 -11.04 -2.76 15.92
N ALA A 84 -10.64 -2.83 14.64
CA ALA A 84 -11.55 -3.10 13.54
C ALA A 84 -12.27 -4.45 13.69
N VAL A 85 -11.57 -5.48 14.16
CA VAL A 85 -12.17 -6.81 14.37
C VAL A 85 -13.03 -6.85 15.63
N SER A 86 -12.53 -6.36 16.76
CA SER A 86 -13.26 -6.45 18.04
C SER A 86 -14.43 -5.48 18.12
N HIS A 87 -14.20 -4.20 17.82
CA HIS A 87 -15.18 -3.14 17.99
C HIS A 87 -16.09 -3.01 16.76
N ASP A 88 -15.52 -2.86 15.56
CA ASP A 88 -16.34 -2.55 14.38
C ASP A 88 -17.09 -3.78 13.87
N LEU A 89 -16.38 -4.90 13.70
CA LEU A 89 -16.97 -6.13 13.16
C LEU A 89 -17.76 -6.90 14.23
N ILE A 90 -17.13 -7.28 15.34
CA ILE A 90 -17.79 -8.13 16.34
C ILE A 90 -18.83 -7.35 17.12
N LYS A 91 -18.46 -6.27 17.82
CA LYS A 91 -19.44 -5.50 18.60
C LYS A 91 -20.38 -4.68 17.73
N GLY A 92 -19.89 -4.06 16.67
CA GLY A 92 -20.71 -3.21 15.80
C GLY A 92 -21.71 -3.99 14.95
N SER A 93 -21.35 -5.18 14.46
CA SER A 93 -22.15 -5.91 13.46
C SER A 93 -22.63 -7.30 13.90
N ILE A 94 -21.75 -8.15 14.45
CA ILE A 94 -22.07 -9.58 14.66
C ILE A 94 -22.75 -9.85 16.02
N ASN A 95 -22.22 -9.28 17.10
CA ASN A 95 -22.69 -9.46 18.46
C ASN A 95 -22.60 -8.14 19.27
N PRO A 96 -23.59 -7.24 19.12
CA PRO A 96 -23.64 -5.98 19.86
C PRO A 96 -23.74 -6.11 21.38
N ALA A 97 -24.18 -7.26 21.87
CA ALA A 97 -24.30 -7.55 23.30
C ALA A 97 -23.03 -8.17 23.91
N ILE A 98 -21.90 -8.21 23.17
CA ILE A 98 -20.65 -8.76 23.70
C ILE A 98 -20.19 -8.00 24.95
N SER A 99 -19.84 -8.75 25.99
CA SER A 99 -19.27 -8.16 27.21
C SER A 99 -17.90 -7.52 26.94
N GLU A 100 -17.50 -6.52 27.73
CA GLU A 100 -16.17 -5.88 27.62
C GLU A 100 -15.02 -6.90 27.72
N LYS A 101 -15.17 -7.90 28.59
CA LYS A 101 -14.18 -8.99 28.71
C LYS A 101 -14.08 -9.81 27.42
N GLY A 102 -15.22 -10.06 26.76
CA GLY A 102 -15.28 -10.76 25.48
C GLY A 102 -14.69 -9.93 24.33
N GLU A 103 -14.98 -8.64 24.29
CA GLU A 103 -14.41 -7.70 23.31
C GLU A 103 -12.89 -7.62 23.45
N LEU A 104 -12.37 -7.48 24.67
CA LEU A 104 -10.93 -7.49 24.95
C LEU A 104 -10.27 -8.83 24.56
N LEU A 105 -10.96 -9.95 24.77
CA LEU A 105 -10.46 -11.25 24.34
C LEU A 105 -10.39 -11.34 22.81
N ALA A 106 -11.45 -10.91 22.11
CA ALA A 106 -11.49 -10.88 20.65
C ALA A 106 -10.39 -9.99 20.06
N ALA A 107 -10.15 -8.82 20.67
CA ALA A 107 -9.06 -7.91 20.32
C ALA A 107 -7.69 -8.62 20.40
N ARG A 108 -7.40 -9.27 21.53
CA ARG A 108 -6.13 -10.01 21.73
C ARG A 108 -5.96 -11.18 20.77
N ILE A 109 -7.03 -11.94 20.51
CA ILE A 109 -7.01 -13.05 19.56
C ILE A 109 -6.73 -12.52 18.14
N SER A 110 -7.42 -11.46 17.73
CA SER A 110 -7.20 -10.82 16.42
C SER A 110 -5.75 -10.36 16.26
N MET A 111 -5.20 -9.71 17.28
CA MET A 111 -3.80 -9.28 17.28
C MET A 111 -2.83 -10.46 17.19
N ALA A 112 -3.07 -11.54 17.96
CA ALA A 112 -2.22 -12.73 17.92
C ALA A 112 -2.24 -13.41 16.54
N VAL A 113 -3.42 -13.55 15.93
CA VAL A 113 -3.57 -14.10 14.57
C VAL A 113 -2.84 -13.21 13.56
N ALA A 114 -3.01 -11.89 13.63
CA ALA A 114 -2.32 -10.94 12.75
C ALA A 114 -0.79 -11.05 12.88
N ILE A 115 -0.25 -11.19 14.10
CA ILE A 115 1.19 -11.41 14.31
C ILE A 115 1.66 -12.69 13.64
N VAL A 116 0.96 -13.81 13.84
CA VAL A 116 1.35 -15.11 13.24
C VAL A 116 1.38 -15.00 11.71
N VAL A 117 0.34 -14.41 11.10
CA VAL A 117 0.26 -14.23 9.64
C VAL A 117 1.36 -13.29 9.15
N ALA A 118 1.58 -12.15 9.82
CA ALA A 118 2.60 -11.19 9.44
C ALA A 118 4.01 -11.78 9.56
N THR A 119 4.31 -12.53 10.63
CA THR A 119 5.59 -13.23 10.79
C THR A 119 5.79 -14.28 9.71
N TYR A 120 4.77 -15.07 9.39
CA TYR A 120 4.85 -16.08 8.33
C TYR A 120 5.12 -15.47 6.95
N LEU A 121 4.38 -14.43 6.59
CA LEU A 121 4.56 -13.70 5.32
C LEU A 121 5.86 -12.89 5.29
N GLY A 122 6.34 -12.41 6.43
CA GLY A 122 7.63 -11.73 6.53
C GLY A 122 8.82 -12.68 6.37
N ALA A 123 8.70 -13.91 6.91
CA ALA A 123 9.72 -14.95 6.73
C ALA A 123 9.73 -15.54 5.31
N ASN A 124 8.59 -15.55 4.63
CA ASN A 124 8.42 -16.00 3.25
C ASN A 124 7.84 -14.87 2.40
N PRO A 125 8.61 -13.80 2.15
CA PRO A 125 8.09 -12.61 1.49
C PRO A 125 7.63 -12.99 0.09
N PRO A 126 6.34 -12.82 -0.26
CA PRO A 126 5.97 -12.74 -1.65
C PRO A 126 6.74 -11.53 -2.20
N GLY A 127 7.42 -11.66 -3.34
CA GLY A 127 8.34 -10.64 -3.91
C GLY A 127 7.69 -9.29 -4.29
N PHE A 128 6.55 -8.95 -3.69
CA PHE A 128 5.62 -7.88 -4.04
C PHE A 128 5.15 -7.06 -2.83
N ALA A 129 5.85 -7.07 -1.68
CA ALA A 129 5.40 -6.38 -0.46
C ALA A 129 5.00 -4.91 -0.68
N ALA A 130 5.83 -4.12 -1.37
CA ALA A 130 5.51 -2.72 -1.71
C ALA A 130 4.27 -2.59 -2.62
N GLN A 131 4.04 -3.56 -3.51
CA GLN A 131 2.87 -3.56 -4.40
C GLN A 131 1.58 -3.86 -3.64
N VAL A 132 1.63 -4.74 -2.64
CA VAL A 132 0.48 -5.04 -1.77
C VAL A 132 0.08 -3.80 -0.96
N VAL A 133 1.05 -3.03 -0.47
CA VAL A 133 0.79 -1.76 0.22
C VAL A 133 0.17 -0.73 -0.74
N ALA A 134 0.74 -0.57 -1.93
CA ALA A 134 0.21 0.33 -2.95
C ALA A 134 -1.24 -0.04 -3.34
N LEU A 135 -1.52 -1.33 -3.49
CA LEU A 135 -2.85 -1.87 -3.74
C LEU A 135 -3.84 -1.50 -2.61
N ALA A 136 -3.46 -1.74 -1.36
CA ALA A 136 -4.30 -1.46 -0.20
C ALA A 136 -4.65 0.03 -0.11
N PHE A 137 -3.66 0.91 -0.31
CA PHE A 137 -3.90 2.36 -0.38
C PHE A 137 -4.73 2.76 -1.59
N GLY A 138 -4.52 2.16 -2.76
CA GLY A 138 -5.31 2.43 -3.95
C GLY A 138 -6.79 2.11 -3.75
N ILE A 139 -7.08 0.96 -3.13
CA ILE A 139 -8.45 0.54 -2.79
C ILE A 139 -9.07 1.48 -1.75
N ALA A 140 -8.33 1.83 -0.68
CA ALA A 140 -8.81 2.75 0.35
C ALA A 140 -9.07 4.16 -0.22
N ALA A 141 -8.19 4.65 -1.09
CA ALA A 141 -8.33 5.92 -1.79
C ALA A 141 -9.55 5.94 -2.71
N ALA A 142 -9.87 4.84 -3.37
CA ALA A 142 -11.02 4.76 -4.28
C ALA A 142 -12.36 4.57 -3.56
N SER A 143 -12.38 4.14 -2.30
CA SER A 143 -13.60 3.76 -1.58
C SER A 143 -13.85 4.61 -0.33
N LEU A 144 -13.05 4.40 0.72
CA LEU A 144 -13.24 5.00 2.04
C LEU A 144 -12.96 6.50 2.04
N PHE A 145 -11.90 6.95 1.36
CA PHE A 145 -11.52 8.36 1.38
C PHE A 145 -12.63 9.29 0.85
N PRO A 146 -13.22 9.06 -0.34
CA PRO A 146 -14.31 9.91 -0.83
C PRO A 146 -15.54 9.88 0.07
N ALA A 147 -15.90 8.70 0.60
CA ALA A 147 -17.04 8.55 1.49
C ALA A 147 -16.86 9.35 2.79
N LEU A 148 -15.69 9.28 3.41
CA LEU A 148 -15.36 10.05 4.61
C LEU A 148 -15.31 11.56 4.33
N MET A 149 -14.68 11.97 3.23
CA MET A 149 -14.62 13.38 2.82
C MET A 149 -16.02 13.94 2.58
N MET A 150 -16.87 13.22 1.84
CA MET A 150 -18.24 13.66 1.59
C MET A 150 -19.08 13.66 2.88
N GLY A 151 -18.90 12.68 3.76
CA GLY A 151 -19.62 12.62 5.04
C GLY A 151 -19.32 13.81 5.96
N ILE A 152 -18.11 14.36 5.92
CA ILE A 152 -17.71 15.52 6.74
C ILE A 152 -18.09 16.85 6.07
N PHE A 153 -18.01 16.96 4.74
CA PHE A 153 -18.10 18.25 4.05
C PHE A 153 -19.38 18.47 3.22
N SER A 154 -20.18 17.41 2.97
CA SER A 154 -21.39 17.47 2.15
C SER A 154 -22.64 17.17 2.95
N LYS A 155 -23.58 18.12 2.96
CA LYS A 155 -24.92 17.93 3.55
C LYS A 155 -25.86 17.12 2.67
N ARG A 156 -25.50 16.93 1.40
CA ARG A 156 -26.40 16.34 0.39
C ARG A 156 -26.17 14.85 0.18
N VAL A 157 -24.98 14.35 0.53
CA VAL A 157 -24.62 12.95 0.28
C VAL A 157 -25.29 12.07 1.33
N ASN A 158 -26.09 11.11 0.87
CA ASN A 158 -26.79 10.15 1.73
C ASN A 158 -26.10 8.78 1.74
N ASN A 159 -26.60 7.86 2.56
CA ASN A 159 -26.08 6.50 2.68
C ASN A 159 -26.08 5.74 1.33
N THR A 160 -27.15 5.88 0.55
CA THR A 160 -27.31 5.17 -0.73
C THR A 160 -26.28 5.63 -1.75
N GLY A 161 -26.07 6.94 -1.87
CA GLY A 161 -25.05 7.51 -2.73
C GLY A 161 -23.63 7.19 -2.27
N ALA A 162 -23.37 7.24 -0.96
CA ALA A 162 -22.08 6.85 -0.40
C ALA A 162 -21.74 5.39 -0.72
N ILE A 163 -22.67 4.46 -0.51
CA ILE A 163 -22.49 3.03 -0.83
C ILE A 163 -22.29 2.83 -2.34
N ALA A 164 -23.09 3.48 -3.18
CA ALA A 164 -22.97 3.37 -4.63
C ALA A 164 -21.62 3.90 -5.14
N GLY A 165 -21.14 5.02 -4.59
CA GLY A 165 -19.81 5.56 -4.90
C GLY A 165 -18.68 4.65 -4.43
N MET A 166 -18.78 4.10 -3.21
CA MET A 166 -17.80 3.14 -2.70
C MET A 166 -17.71 1.90 -3.60
N LEU A 167 -18.85 1.34 -3.98
CA LEU A 167 -18.90 0.16 -4.86
C LEU A 167 -18.38 0.47 -6.26
N SER A 168 -18.73 1.62 -6.84
CA SER A 168 -18.26 1.99 -8.19
C SER A 168 -16.76 2.23 -8.22
N GLY A 169 -16.22 3.01 -7.27
CA GLY A 169 -14.79 3.28 -7.15
C GLY A 169 -13.98 2.02 -6.89
N LEU A 170 -14.43 1.18 -5.95
CA LEU A 170 -13.81 -0.11 -5.65
C LEU A 170 -13.80 -1.04 -6.88
N THR A 171 -14.95 -1.19 -7.53
CA THR A 171 -15.09 -2.08 -8.70
C THR A 171 -14.20 -1.58 -9.84
N PHE A 172 -14.22 -0.29 -10.14
CA PHE A 172 -13.37 0.30 -11.17
C PHE A 172 -11.89 0.04 -10.89
N THR A 173 -11.43 0.34 -9.68
CA THR A 173 -10.02 0.17 -9.29
C THR A 173 -9.61 -1.30 -9.34
N LEU A 174 -10.41 -2.22 -8.79
CA LEU A 174 -10.12 -3.66 -8.81
C LEU A 174 -10.09 -4.23 -10.22
N VAL A 175 -11.08 -3.90 -11.05
CA VAL A 175 -11.13 -4.35 -12.45
C VAL A 175 -9.91 -3.87 -13.21
N TYR A 176 -9.54 -2.60 -13.05
CA TYR A 176 -8.33 -2.06 -13.68
C TYR A 176 -7.09 -2.85 -13.24
N ILE A 177 -6.91 -3.06 -11.94
CA ILE A 177 -5.77 -3.82 -11.42
C ILE A 177 -5.72 -5.24 -11.98
N PHE A 178 -6.84 -5.97 -11.93
CA PHE A 178 -6.90 -7.37 -12.36
C PHE A 178 -6.70 -7.54 -13.87
N VAL A 179 -7.09 -6.56 -14.68
CA VAL A 179 -6.85 -6.58 -16.13
C VAL A 179 -5.35 -6.68 -16.45
N TYR A 180 -4.49 -6.00 -15.70
CA TYR A 180 -3.03 -6.01 -15.92
C TYR A 180 -2.26 -7.00 -15.03
N LYS A 181 -2.69 -7.17 -13.78
CA LYS A 181 -1.98 -8.01 -12.79
C LYS A 181 -2.49 -9.47 -12.75
N GLY A 182 -3.56 -9.76 -13.48
CA GLY A 182 -4.26 -11.05 -13.43
C GLY A 182 -5.43 -11.04 -12.44
N TRP A 183 -6.47 -11.78 -12.78
CA TRP A 183 -7.63 -12.00 -11.93
C TRP A 183 -7.23 -12.74 -10.66
N LEU A 184 -7.54 -12.14 -9.51
CA LEU A 184 -7.13 -12.63 -8.20
C LEU A 184 -5.60 -12.87 -8.08
N PHE A 185 -4.81 -12.14 -8.87
CA PHE A 185 -3.35 -12.28 -8.96
C PHE A 185 -2.89 -13.68 -9.39
N ILE A 186 -3.73 -14.43 -10.12
CA ILE A 186 -3.38 -15.73 -10.67
C ILE A 186 -2.52 -15.55 -11.94
N PRO A 187 -1.30 -16.10 -11.98
CA PRO A 187 -0.44 -16.00 -13.16
C PRO A 187 -1.13 -16.51 -14.42
N GLY A 188 -1.01 -15.77 -15.53
CA GLY A 188 -1.59 -16.15 -16.83
C GLY A 188 -3.05 -15.75 -17.05
N THR A 189 -3.71 -15.10 -16.08
CA THR A 189 -5.10 -14.62 -16.20
C THR A 189 -5.21 -13.13 -16.56
N ALA A 190 -4.07 -12.44 -16.76
CA ALA A 190 -4.06 -11.04 -17.15
C ALA A 190 -4.60 -10.89 -18.59
N ASN A 191 -5.43 -9.88 -18.82
CA ASN A 191 -6.00 -9.60 -20.14
C ASN A 191 -5.08 -8.69 -20.97
N LEU A 192 -4.34 -7.82 -20.29
CA LEU A 192 -3.39 -6.88 -20.90
C LEU A 192 -1.99 -7.03 -20.29
N PRO A 193 -0.93 -6.80 -21.07
CA PRO A 193 0.42 -6.74 -20.55
C PRO A 193 0.57 -5.55 -19.61
N ASP A 194 1.21 -5.74 -18.46
CA ASP A 194 1.57 -4.65 -17.55
C ASP A 194 2.81 -3.89 -18.06
N THR A 195 2.68 -3.25 -19.22
CA THR A 195 3.70 -2.37 -19.80
C THR A 195 3.17 -0.95 -19.95
N PRO A 196 4.04 0.08 -19.86
CA PRO A 196 3.63 1.48 -19.98
C PRO A 196 2.85 1.80 -21.27
N GLU A 197 3.10 1.09 -22.38
CA GLU A 197 2.36 1.33 -23.64
C GLU A 197 0.90 0.90 -23.56
N ASN A 198 0.58 -0.08 -22.71
CA ASN A 198 -0.76 -0.64 -22.59
C ASN A 198 -1.60 0.02 -21.49
N TRP A 199 -0.98 0.84 -20.63
CA TRP A 199 -1.68 1.53 -19.56
C TRP A 199 -2.65 2.57 -20.12
N VAL A 200 -3.91 2.52 -19.69
CA VAL A 200 -4.91 3.53 -20.05
C VAL A 200 -4.46 4.87 -19.49
N LEU A 201 -4.35 5.87 -20.38
CA LEU A 201 -3.88 7.22 -20.05
C LEU A 201 -2.48 7.25 -19.41
N GLY A 202 -1.67 6.20 -19.59
CA GLY A 202 -0.34 6.09 -18.98
C GLY A 202 -0.36 5.85 -17.47
N ILE A 203 -1.51 5.49 -16.89
CA ILE A 203 -1.65 5.30 -15.44
C ILE A 203 -1.35 3.86 -15.06
N SER A 204 -0.32 3.66 -14.24
CA SER A 204 0.04 2.34 -13.75
C SER A 204 -1.12 1.71 -12.93
N PRO A 205 -1.28 0.38 -12.96
CA PRO A 205 -2.30 -0.31 -12.16
C PRO A 205 -2.21 0.00 -10.66
N LEU A 206 -0.99 0.23 -10.15
CA LEU A 206 -0.76 0.53 -8.74
C LEU A 206 -1.14 1.96 -8.35
N SER A 207 -1.34 2.85 -9.33
CA SER A 207 -1.65 4.27 -9.12
C SER A 207 -3.09 4.65 -9.47
N ILE A 208 -3.90 3.70 -9.98
CA ILE A 208 -5.26 3.98 -10.48
C ILE A 208 -6.27 4.37 -9.38
N GLY A 209 -5.92 4.17 -8.11
CA GLY A 209 -6.81 4.49 -6.97
C GLY A 209 -7.31 5.93 -6.98
N ALA A 210 -6.50 6.89 -7.44
CA ALA A 210 -6.91 8.29 -7.57
C ALA A 210 -8.05 8.49 -8.59
N VAL A 211 -8.01 7.77 -9.72
CA VAL A 211 -9.10 7.79 -10.71
C VAL A 211 -10.35 7.10 -10.15
N GLY A 212 -10.16 5.99 -9.42
CA GLY A 212 -11.24 5.34 -8.69
C GLY A 212 -11.92 6.27 -7.68
N ALA A 213 -11.16 7.14 -7.01
CA ALA A 213 -11.69 8.14 -6.10
C ALA A 213 -12.59 9.16 -6.83
N ILE A 214 -12.17 9.62 -8.02
CA ILE A 214 -12.97 10.51 -8.87
C ILE A 214 -14.27 9.83 -9.29
N VAL A 215 -14.21 8.56 -9.69
CA VAL A 215 -15.40 7.76 -10.04
C VAL A 215 -16.35 7.64 -8.85
N ASN A 216 -15.82 7.40 -7.66
CA ASN A 216 -16.60 7.35 -6.42
C ASN A 216 -17.31 8.68 -6.14
N PHE A 217 -16.58 9.80 -6.12
CA PHE A 217 -17.19 11.12 -5.93
C PHE A 217 -18.31 11.37 -6.94
N ALA A 218 -18.05 11.15 -8.24
CA ALA A 218 -19.02 11.37 -9.30
C ALA A 218 -20.30 10.54 -9.08
N VAL A 219 -20.15 9.23 -8.88
CA VAL A 219 -21.30 8.33 -8.67
C VAL A 219 -22.03 8.67 -7.38
N ALA A 220 -21.32 8.95 -6.28
CA ALA A 220 -21.93 9.28 -5.02
C ALA A 220 -22.78 10.56 -5.09
N PHE A 221 -22.29 11.62 -5.75
CA PHE A 221 -23.06 12.84 -5.95
C PHE A 221 -24.26 12.62 -6.86
N ILE A 222 -24.10 11.90 -7.97
CA ILE A 222 -25.20 11.62 -8.90
C ILE A 222 -26.31 10.82 -8.19
N VAL A 223 -25.95 9.71 -7.54
CA VAL A 223 -26.91 8.84 -6.86
C VAL A 223 -27.54 9.56 -5.67
N SER A 224 -26.76 10.29 -4.88
CA SER A 224 -27.34 11.07 -3.77
C SER A 224 -28.34 12.08 -4.29
N ASN A 225 -28.01 12.86 -5.31
CA ASN A 225 -28.90 13.87 -5.89
C ASN A 225 -30.18 13.26 -6.50
N ALA A 226 -30.11 12.03 -6.99
CA ALA A 226 -31.25 11.30 -7.52
C ALA A 226 -32.09 10.56 -6.45
N THR A 227 -31.65 10.56 -5.19
CA THR A 227 -32.30 9.86 -4.07
C THR A 227 -32.64 10.83 -2.93
N GLU A 228 -33.29 10.31 -1.89
CA GLU A 228 -33.81 11.09 -0.75
C GLU A 228 -32.72 11.93 -0.06
N GLU A 229 -33.08 13.12 0.38
CA GLU A 229 -32.14 13.96 1.10
C GLU A 229 -31.86 13.39 2.50
N PRO A 230 -30.63 13.57 3.03
CA PRO A 230 -30.34 13.19 4.41
C PRO A 230 -31.30 13.88 5.39
N PRO A 231 -31.69 13.24 6.51
CA PRO A 231 -32.49 13.86 7.55
C PRO A 231 -31.87 15.18 8.04
N VAL A 232 -32.71 16.14 8.43
CA VAL A 232 -32.28 17.48 8.87
C VAL A 232 -31.24 17.40 9.99
N GLU A 233 -31.42 16.51 10.97
CA GLU A 233 -30.48 16.28 12.06
C GLU A 233 -29.06 15.93 11.55
N ILE A 234 -28.95 15.15 10.47
CA ILE A 234 -27.65 14.80 9.86
C ILE A 234 -27.04 16.00 9.14
N GLN A 235 -27.88 16.81 8.47
CA GLN A 235 -27.40 18.03 7.81
C GLN A 235 -26.89 19.06 8.84
N GLU A 236 -27.60 19.21 9.96
CA GLU A 236 -27.20 20.05 11.09
C GLU A 236 -25.93 19.53 11.77
N LEU A 237 -25.78 18.21 11.92
CA LEU A 237 -24.54 17.62 12.43
C LEU A 237 -23.35 18.01 11.54
N VAL A 238 -23.49 17.89 10.22
CA VAL A 238 -22.45 18.31 9.26
C VAL A 238 -22.17 19.80 9.35
N GLU A 239 -23.19 20.65 9.59
CA GLU A 239 -22.99 22.08 9.84
C GLU A 239 -22.19 22.35 11.11
N SER A 240 -22.48 21.63 12.20
CA SER A 240 -21.82 21.86 13.50
C SER A 240 -20.32 21.52 13.51
N VAL A 241 -19.88 20.66 12.58
CA VAL A 241 -18.49 20.24 12.44
C VAL A 241 -17.68 21.20 11.53
N ARG A 242 -18.35 22.04 10.73
CA ARG A 242 -17.72 22.98 9.78
C ARG A 242 -17.55 24.38 10.37
#